data_AF-A0AA35RIA9-F1
#
_entry.id   AF-A0AA35RIA9-F1
#
_cell.length_a   1.000
_cell.length_b   1.000
_cell.length_c   1.000
_cell.angle_alpha   90.00
_cell.angle_beta   90.00
_cell.angle_gamma   90.00
#
_symmetry.space_group_name_H-M   'P 1'
#
loop_
_entity.id
_entity.type
_entity.pdbx_description
1 polymer ?
#
loop_
_entity_poly.entity_id
_entity_poly.type
_entity_poly.pdbx_seq_one_letter_code
_entity_poly.pdbx_strand_id
1 'polypeptide(L)' 'MLLGCKAGPRSNNAANLLEQIGYEDVASVRGGFGGMRDGYGQVVAEGWEGLGLPVSQDNGEGTSYESLAAK' A
#
# COMPACT_ATOMS: atom_id res chain seq x y z
N MET A 1 -11.04 6.74 6.31
CA MET A 1 -9.76 6.80 5.58
C MET A 1 -9.15 5.40 5.47
N LEU A 2 -8.68 4.97 4.30
CA LEU A 2 -8.03 3.66 4.11
C LEU A 2 -6.53 3.84 3.86
N LEU A 3 -5.70 3.15 4.63
CA LEU A 3 -4.24 3.22 4.57
C LEU A 3 -3.64 1.92 4.05
N GLY A 4 -2.61 2.03 3.21
CA GLY A 4 -1.86 0.91 2.67
C GLY A 4 -0.35 1.13 2.76
N CYS A 5 0.40 0.03 2.91
CA CYS A 5 1.85 -0.01 2.70
C CYS A 5 2.21 -1.30 1.96
N LYS A 6 3.50 -1.68 1.85
CA LYS A 6 3.85 -2.91 1.12
C LYS A 6 3.26 -4.19 1.73
N ALA A 7 3.21 -4.31 3.06
CA ALA A 7 2.92 -5.58 3.75
C ALA A 7 2.08 -5.49 5.05
N GLY A 8 1.54 -4.31 5.40
CA GLY A 8 0.67 -4.08 6.57
C GLY A 8 1.25 -3.24 7.72
N PRO A 9 2.39 -3.59 8.36
CA PRO A 9 2.79 -3.01 9.64
C PRO A 9 2.95 -1.48 9.66
N ARG A 10 3.46 -0.89 8.57
CA ARG A 10 3.65 0.57 8.47
C ARG A 10 2.33 1.32 8.40
N SER A 11 1.35 0.80 7.65
CA SER A 11 0.02 1.43 7.58
C SER A 11 -0.79 1.21 8.85
N ASN A 12 -0.59 0.09 9.56
CA ASN A 12 -1.20 -0.12 10.89
C ASN A 12 -0.69 0.93 11.90
N ASN A 13 0.62 1.16 11.94
CA ASN A 13 1.19 2.19 12.82
C ASN A 13 0.69 3.60 12.46
N ALA A 14 0.56 3.91 11.17
CA ALA A 14 0.00 5.17 10.73
C ALA A 14 -1.48 5.31 11.11
N ALA A 15 -2.28 4.25 10.99
CA ALA A 15 -3.69 4.24 11.40
C ALA A 15 -3.83 4.52 12.90
N ASN A 16 -3.05 3.83 13.73
CA ASN A 16 -3.04 4.07 15.17
C ASN A 16 -2.68 5.54 15.53
N LEU A 17 -1.74 6.14 14.80
CA LEU A 17 -1.38 7.54 15.01
C LEU A 17 -2.52 8.50 14.62
N LEU A 18 -3.20 8.22 13.50
CA LEU A 18 -4.34 9.01 13.06
C LEU A 18 -5.50 8.94 14.05
N GLU A 19 -5.80 7.74 14.56
CA GLU A 19 -6.81 7.56 15.61
C GLU A 19 -6.44 8.34 16.89
N GLN A 20 -5.16 8.32 17.30
CA GLN A 20 -4.68 9.06 18.48
C GLN A 20 -4.82 10.57 18.36
N ILE A 21 -4.76 11.12 17.14
CA ILE A 21 -4.93 12.56 16.90
C ILE A 21 -6.38 12.93 16.50
N GLY A 22 -7.32 12.00 16.67
CA GLY A 22 -8.76 12.25 16.57
C GLY A 22 -9.37 12.03 15.18
N TYR A 23 -8.67 11.36 14.26
CA TYR A 23 -9.31 10.90 13.03
C TYR A 23 -10.19 9.70 13.32
N GLU A 24 -11.44 9.76 12.85
CA GLU A 24 -12.40 8.67 12.91
C GLU A 24 -12.42 7.87 11.59
N ASP A 25 -13.01 6.69 11.62
CA ASP A 25 -13.16 5.79 10.46
C ASP A 25 -11.84 5.48 9.72
N VAL A 26 -10.76 5.26 10.46
CA VAL A 26 -9.45 4.90 9.90
C VAL A 26 -9.31 3.38 9.82
N ALA A 27 -8.87 2.87 8.67
CA ALA A 27 -8.62 1.44 8.46
C ALA A 27 -7.28 1.23 7.75
N SER A 28 -6.61 0.11 8.06
CA SER A 28 -5.36 -0.29 7.38
C SER A 28 -5.53 -1.63 6.66
N VAL A 29 -5.01 -1.71 5.44
CA VAL A 29 -5.01 -2.94 4.64
C VAL A 29 -4.03 -3.95 5.25
N ARG A 30 -4.56 -5.01 5.87
CA ARG A 30 -3.78 -6.01 6.63
C ARG A 30 -2.61 -6.60 5.84
N GLY A 31 -2.84 -7.07 4.61
CA GLY A 31 -1.78 -7.62 3.75
C GLY A 31 -0.93 -6.57 3.03
N GLY A 32 -1.25 -5.28 3.18
CA GLY A 32 -0.70 -4.21 2.34
C GLY A 32 -0.93 -4.46 0.85
N PHE A 33 -0.05 -3.90 0.02
CA PHE A 33 -0.11 -4.01 -1.43
C PHE A 33 0.39 -5.38 -1.93
N GLY A 34 1.53 -5.85 -1.40
CA GLY A 34 2.24 -7.04 -1.91
C GLY A 34 2.08 -8.31 -1.08
N GLY A 35 1.32 -8.27 0.02
CA GLY A 35 1.09 -9.41 0.91
C GLY A 35 2.00 -9.40 2.14
N MET A 36 1.45 -9.91 3.24
CA MET A 36 2.18 -10.13 4.48
C MET A 36 2.76 -11.54 4.48
N ARG A 37 4.04 -11.66 4.87
CA ARG A 37 4.72 -12.94 4.99
C ARG A 37 5.24 -13.16 6.40
N ASP A 38 5.30 -14.42 6.83
CA ASP A 38 5.98 -14.81 8.07
C ASP A 38 7.51 -14.89 7.90
N GLY A 39 8.21 -15.28 8.96
CA GLY A 39 9.67 -15.45 8.96
C GLY A 39 10.20 -16.55 8.04
N TYR A 40 9.32 -17.45 7.57
CA TYR A 40 9.63 -18.52 6.62
C TYR A 40 9.22 -18.15 5.18
N GLY A 41 8.74 -16.91 4.96
CA GLY A 41 8.31 -16.41 3.67
C GLY A 41 6.92 -16.89 3.24
N GLN A 42 6.16 -17.58 4.09
CA GLN A 42 4.80 -18.01 3.79
C GLN A 42 3.85 -16.82 3.85
N VAL A 43 2.91 -16.74 2.90
CA VAL A 43 1.91 -15.68 2.87
C VAL A 43 0.89 -15.91 3.98
N VAL A 44 0.78 -14.96 4.91
CA VAL A 44 -0.16 -15.01 6.04
C VAL A 44 -1.37 -14.08 5.85
N ALA A 45 -1.26 -13.12 4.94
CA ALA A 45 -2.38 -12.32 4.44
C ALA A 45 -2.08 -11.89 3.01
N GLU A 46 -3.03 -12.13 2.10
CA GLU A 46 -2.88 -11.69 0.71
C GLU A 46 -2.85 -10.17 0.59
N GLY A 47 -2.05 -9.69 -0.35
CA GLY A 47 -1.94 -8.27 -0.66
C GLY A 47 -3.00 -7.83 -1.66
N TRP A 48 -3.20 -6.52 -1.75
CA TRP A 48 -4.09 -5.88 -2.74
C TRP A 48 -3.89 -6.40 -4.16
N GLU A 49 -2.62 -6.48 -4.61
CA GLU A 49 -2.26 -6.99 -5.94
C GLU A 49 -2.59 -8.49 -6.09
N GLY A 50 -2.28 -9.29 -5.07
CA GLY A 50 -2.53 -10.74 -5.07
C GLY A 50 -4.02 -11.09 -5.08
N LEU A 51 -4.86 -10.22 -4.52
CA LEU A 51 -6.32 -10.34 -4.53
C LEU A 51 -6.96 -9.96 -5.89
N GLY A 52 -6.17 -9.55 -6.88
CA GLY A 52 -6.67 -9.15 -8.20
C GLY A 52 -7.47 -7.85 -8.19
N LEU A 53 -7.28 -7.01 -7.18
CA LEU A 53 -7.90 -5.69 -7.12
C LEU A 53 -7.26 -4.75 -8.16
N PRO A 54 -7.96 -3.68 -8.59
CA PRO A 54 -7.43 -2.76 -9.58
C PRO A 54 -6.08 -2.16 -9.16
N VAL A 55 -5.10 -2.26 -10.07
CA VAL A 55 -3.76 -1.69 -9.96
C VAL A 55 -3.37 -1.11 -11.33
N SER A 56 -2.48 -0.12 -11.33
CA SER A 56 -1.87 0.41 -12.55
C SER A 56 -0.36 0.49 -12.36
N GLN A 57 0.37 0.22 -13.45
CA GLN A 57 1.81 0.45 -13.57
C GLN A 57 2.10 1.48 -14.67
N ASP A 58 1.07 2.20 -15.12
CA ASP A 58 1.20 3.17 -16.19
C ASP A 58 1.98 4.39 -15.69
N ASN A 59 2.90 4.87 -16.52
CA ASN A 59 3.54 6.16 -16.28
C ASN A 59 2.54 7.26 -16.64
N GLY A 60 2.30 8.18 -15.71
CA GLY A 60 1.52 9.38 -16.00
C GLY A 60 2.18 10.22 -17.08
N GLU A 61 1.37 11.09 -17.72
CA GLU A 61 1.89 12.04 -18.68
C GLU A 61 2.98 12.92 -18.03
N GLY A 62 4.15 13.00 -18.68
CA GLY A 62 5.28 13.80 -18.19
C GLY A 62 6.12 13.18 -17.06
N THR A 63 5.81 11.97 -16.59
CA THR A 63 6.55 11.33 -15.48
C THR A 63 7.51 10.22 -15.92
N SER A 64 7.44 9.78 -17.18
CA SER A 64 8.36 8.76 -17.70
C SER A 64 9.76 9.33 -17.95
N TYR A 65 10.78 8.47 -17.93
CA TYR A 65 12.15 8.91 -18.19
C TYR A 65 12.29 9.51 -19.59
N GLU A 66 11.61 8.93 -20.58
CA GLU A 66 11.53 9.45 -21.95
C GLU A 66 10.92 10.85 -21.98
N SER A 67 9.87 11.08 -21.19
CA SER A 67 9.20 12.38 -21.08
C SER A 67 10.09 13.43 -20.42
N LEU A 68 10.86 13.04 -19.40
CA LEU A 68 11.80 13.91 -18.70
C LEU A 68 13.05 14.22 -19.54
N ALA A 69 13.52 13.27 -20.36
CA ALA A 69 14.68 13.45 -21.21
C ALA A 69 14.43 14.37 -22.42
N ALA A 70 13.17 14.61 -22.77
CA ALA A 70 12.76 15.50 -23.87
C ALA A 70 12.61 16.98 -23.47
N LYS A 71 12.96 17.34 -22.22
CA LYS A 71 12.85 18.70 -21.65
C LYS A 71 14.22 19.35 -21.51
#